data_AF-A0A922Z8N1-F1
#
_entry.id   AF-A0A922Z8N1-F1
#
_cell.length_a   1.000
_cell.length_b   1.000
_cell.length_c   1.000
_cell.angle_alpha   90.00
_cell.angle_beta   90.00
_cell.angle_gamma   90.00
#
_symmetry.space_group_name_H-M   'P 1'
#
loop_
_entity.id
_entity.type
_entity.pdbx_description
1 polymer ?
#
loop_
_entity_poly.entity_id
_entity_poly.type
_entity_poly.pdbx_seq_one_letter_code
_entity_poly.pdbx_strand_id
1 'polypeptide(L)'
;MFLGGCYFAQLPDPNEIQGMAQVDAEIMQRNIAMTHQKLDEQIRKGMISPAQKDAEIKRMVEGIVSYVKLDQIPEDEAWRFADLYRQAGDLETARGLLEQAVQVAPSEDRRVNDTMQLARVMAMQGDIKFAVETARKTFDTPPAEKAPILMSALYEIVPAGLNSKSKDDWIVLAQLLEDAIGQHLLVEVDPQTEAGKAFMASVGVHVEKAWDQVFRLYSKAGRDDLLRAAISRRSEQDEKVGKV
;
A
#
# COMPACT_ATOMS: atom_id res chain seq x y z
N MET A 1 -29.40 2.32 37.13
CA MET A 1 -28.58 1.24 36.55
C MET A 1 -28.88 1.21 35.06
N PHE A 2 -28.08 1.93 34.27
CA PHE A 2 -28.26 2.04 32.82
C PHE A 2 -27.44 0.93 32.15
N LEU A 3 -28.13 -0.06 31.56
CA LEU A 3 -27.52 -1.02 30.65
C LEU A 3 -27.57 -0.39 29.25
N GLY A 4 -26.52 0.34 28.90
CA GLY A 4 -26.29 0.85 27.54
C GLY A 4 -25.96 -0.32 26.63
N GLY A 5 -26.92 -0.74 25.81
CA GLY A 5 -26.69 -1.70 24.74
C GLY A 5 -25.80 -1.07 23.67
N CYS A 6 -24.70 -1.75 23.33
CA CYS A 6 -23.85 -1.41 22.21
C CYS A 6 -24.69 -1.36 20.92
N TYR A 7 -24.85 -0.16 20.37
CA TYR A 7 -25.39 0.05 19.02
C TYR A 7 -24.34 -0.46 18.03
N PHE A 8 -24.34 -1.76 17.75
CA PHE A 8 -23.72 -2.28 16.53
C PHE A 8 -24.62 -1.83 15.39
N ALA A 9 -24.19 -0.82 14.62
CA ALA A 9 -24.81 -0.57 13.32
C ALA A 9 -24.81 -1.89 12.55
N GLN A 10 -26.00 -2.39 12.23
CA GLN A 10 -26.13 -3.56 11.35
C GLN A 10 -25.36 -3.26 10.07
N LEU A 11 -24.45 -4.15 9.73
CA LEU A 11 -23.83 -4.16 8.41
C LEU A 11 -24.95 -4.25 7.36
N PRO A 12 -24.93 -3.45 6.28
CA PRO A 12 -25.85 -3.64 5.17
C PRO A 12 -25.81 -5.10 4.74
N ASP A 13 -26.98 -5.69 4.50
CA ASP A 13 -27.04 -7.04 3.95
C ASP A 13 -26.25 -7.04 2.62
N PRO A 14 -25.34 -7.99 2.35
CA PRO A 14 -24.71 -8.08 1.02
C PRO A 14 -25.72 -8.19 -0.13
N ASN A 15 -26.98 -8.55 0.14
CA ASN A 15 -28.10 -8.49 -0.81
C ASN A 15 -28.76 -7.10 -0.92
N GLU A 16 -28.53 -6.17 0.02
CA GLU A 16 -29.00 -4.77 -0.07
C GLU A 16 -28.21 -3.95 -1.11
N ILE A 17 -27.03 -4.41 -1.52
CA ILE A 17 -26.24 -3.78 -2.60
C ILE A 17 -27.02 -3.80 -3.93
N GLN A 18 -27.88 -4.81 -4.14
CA GLN A 18 -28.73 -4.90 -5.34
C GLN A 18 -29.79 -3.78 -5.43
N GLY A 19 -30.05 -3.05 -4.35
CA GLY A 19 -31.03 -1.96 -4.28
C GLY A 19 -30.45 -0.55 -4.25
N MET A 20 -29.13 -0.39 -4.18
CA MET A 20 -28.50 0.95 -4.18
C MET A 20 -28.42 1.51 -5.60
N ALA A 21 -28.98 2.71 -5.80
CA ALA A 21 -28.94 3.40 -7.10
C ALA A 21 -27.52 3.80 -7.53
N GLN A 22 -26.58 3.90 -6.58
CA GLN A 22 -25.17 4.21 -6.79
C GLN A 22 -24.34 3.53 -5.69
N VAL A 23 -23.19 2.96 -6.07
CA VAL A 23 -22.23 2.37 -5.12
C VAL A 23 -21.46 3.50 -4.46
N ASP A 24 -21.54 3.61 -3.13
CA ASP A 24 -20.73 4.53 -2.33
C ASP A 24 -19.42 3.83 -1.94
N ALA A 25 -18.30 4.26 -2.54
CA ALA A 25 -17.02 3.59 -2.37
C ALA A 25 -16.48 3.65 -0.93
N GLU A 26 -16.78 4.72 -0.18
CA GLU A 26 -16.37 4.82 1.22
C GLU A 26 -17.11 3.80 2.09
N ILE A 27 -18.43 3.68 1.90
CA ILE A 27 -19.23 2.66 2.59
C ILE A 27 -18.70 1.26 2.26
N MET A 28 -18.39 0.99 0.98
CA MET A 28 -17.88 -0.31 0.54
C MET A 28 -16.51 -0.63 1.14
N GLN A 29 -15.56 0.33 1.12
CA GLN A 29 -14.24 0.15 1.72
C GLN A 29 -14.34 -0.15 3.22
N ARG A 30 -15.21 0.57 3.94
CA ARG A 30 -15.46 0.33 5.37
C ARG A 30 -16.03 -1.07 5.60
N ASN A 31 -16.98 -1.51 4.78
CA ASN A 31 -17.57 -2.85 4.87
C ASN A 31 -16.52 -3.94 4.62
N ILE A 32 -15.68 -3.77 3.61
CA ILE A 32 -14.57 -4.67 3.31
C ILE A 32 -13.61 -4.76 4.51
N ALA A 33 -13.22 -3.61 5.09
CA ALA A 33 -12.34 -3.57 6.26
C ALA A 33 -12.93 -4.31 7.48
N MET A 34 -14.23 -4.16 7.75
CA MET A 34 -14.90 -4.90 8.81
C MET A 34 -14.95 -6.41 8.53
N THR A 35 -15.16 -6.80 7.27
CA THR A 35 -15.11 -8.21 6.85
C THR A 35 -13.70 -8.78 7.05
N HIS A 36 -12.64 -8.05 6.71
CA HIS A 36 -11.26 -8.46 7.00
C HIS A 36 -11.07 -8.78 8.49
N GLN A 37 -11.47 -7.88 9.38
CA GLN A 37 -11.33 -8.07 10.84
C GLN A 37 -12.08 -9.32 11.32
N LYS A 38 -13.30 -9.54 10.83
CA LYS A 38 -14.10 -10.72 11.17
C LYS A 38 -13.43 -12.02 10.69
N LEU A 39 -12.90 -12.04 9.48
CA LEU A 39 -12.22 -13.20 8.91
C LEU A 39 -10.87 -13.47 9.58
N ASP A 40 -10.13 -12.43 9.97
CA ASP A 40 -8.90 -12.58 10.77
C ASP A 40 -9.16 -13.25 12.11
N GLU A 41 -10.26 -12.90 12.78
CA GLU A 41 -10.67 -13.58 13.99
C GLU A 41 -11.01 -15.06 13.76
N GLN A 42 -11.59 -15.41 12.62
CA GLN A 42 -11.86 -16.80 12.24
C GLN A 42 -10.56 -17.57 11.95
N ILE A 43 -9.57 -16.94 11.32
CA ILE A 43 -8.23 -17.52 11.13
C ILE A 43 -7.58 -17.80 12.50
N ARG A 44 -7.60 -16.84 13.43
CA ARG A 44 -7.04 -17.02 14.79
C ARG A 44 -7.70 -18.17 15.54
N LYS A 45 -8.99 -18.43 15.27
CA LYS A 45 -9.76 -19.55 15.83
C LYS A 45 -9.58 -20.86 15.07
N GLY A 46 -8.79 -20.89 13.99
CA GLY A 46 -8.59 -22.07 13.14
C GLY A 46 -9.83 -22.48 12.34
N MET A 47 -10.81 -21.58 12.17
CA MET A 47 -12.07 -21.88 11.47
C MET A 47 -11.92 -21.79 9.95
N ILE A 48 -11.04 -20.92 9.47
CA ILE A 48 -10.72 -20.75 8.05
C ILE A 48 -9.21 -20.59 7.87
N SER A 49 -8.72 -20.89 6.67
CA SER A 49 -7.36 -20.60 6.24
C SER A 49 -7.23 -19.19 5.65
N PRO A 50 -6.00 -18.63 5.57
CA PRO A 50 -5.76 -17.37 4.86
C PRO A 50 -6.26 -17.39 3.40
N ALA A 51 -6.08 -18.49 2.67
CA ALA A 51 -6.57 -18.61 1.30
C ALA A 51 -8.10 -18.55 1.20
N GLN A 52 -8.83 -19.06 2.20
CA GLN A 52 -10.28 -18.94 2.26
C GLN A 52 -10.71 -17.49 2.54
N LYS A 53 -10.00 -16.77 3.41
CA LYS A 53 -10.22 -15.33 3.62
C LYS A 53 -10.03 -14.55 2.32
N ASP A 54 -8.93 -14.79 1.61
CA ASP A 54 -8.64 -14.07 0.36
C ASP A 54 -9.71 -14.34 -0.71
N ALA A 55 -10.16 -15.59 -0.85
CA ALA A 55 -11.24 -15.94 -1.76
C ALA A 55 -12.59 -15.31 -1.38
N GLU A 56 -12.89 -15.19 -0.08
CA GLU A 56 -14.12 -14.55 0.41
C GLU A 56 -14.12 -13.04 0.12
N ILE A 57 -13.02 -12.36 0.46
CA ILE A 57 -12.86 -10.93 0.17
C ILE A 57 -12.94 -10.69 -1.33
N LYS A 58 -12.22 -11.47 -2.13
CA LYS A 58 -12.25 -11.33 -3.59
C LYS A 58 -13.67 -11.44 -4.13
N ARG A 59 -14.45 -12.43 -3.71
CA ARG A 59 -15.84 -12.62 -4.15
C ARG A 59 -16.73 -11.45 -3.73
N MET A 60 -16.59 -10.97 -2.50
CA MET A 60 -17.33 -9.80 -2.01
C MET A 60 -17.04 -8.58 -2.89
N VAL A 61 -15.78 -8.32 -3.19
CA VAL A 61 -15.37 -7.16 -3.98
C VAL A 61 -15.76 -7.31 -5.45
N GLU A 62 -15.61 -8.49 -6.06
CA GLU A 62 -16.12 -8.81 -7.40
C GLU A 62 -17.64 -8.55 -7.49
N GLY A 63 -18.39 -8.91 -6.44
CA GLY A 63 -19.81 -8.59 -6.32
C GLY A 63 -20.07 -7.08 -6.33
N ILE A 64 -19.33 -6.31 -5.54
CA ILE A 64 -19.46 -4.84 -5.47
C ILE A 64 -19.18 -4.19 -6.83
N VAL A 65 -18.02 -4.49 -7.43
CA VAL A 65 -17.60 -3.83 -8.68
C VAL A 65 -18.47 -4.19 -9.88
N SER A 66 -19.20 -5.32 -9.82
CA SER A 66 -20.14 -5.71 -10.88
C SER A 66 -21.35 -4.76 -11.05
N TYR A 67 -21.67 -3.96 -10.03
CA TYR A 67 -22.75 -2.97 -10.08
C TYR A 67 -22.23 -1.54 -10.33
N VAL A 68 -20.91 -1.35 -10.36
CA VAL A 68 -20.30 -0.03 -10.58
C VAL A 68 -20.37 0.31 -12.07
N LYS A 69 -20.85 1.51 -12.38
CA LYS A 69 -20.82 2.08 -13.72
C LYS A 69 -19.61 3.01 -13.83
N LEU A 70 -18.60 2.60 -14.59
CA LEU A 70 -17.31 3.30 -14.68
C LEU A 70 -17.46 4.76 -15.14
N ASP A 71 -18.39 5.03 -16.04
CA ASP A 71 -18.71 6.36 -16.57
C ASP A 71 -19.43 7.27 -15.55
N GLN A 72 -19.80 6.74 -14.38
CA GLN A 72 -20.48 7.46 -13.30
C GLN A 72 -19.62 7.61 -12.05
N ILE A 73 -18.35 7.20 -12.09
CA ILE A 73 -17.41 7.38 -10.98
C ILE A 73 -17.01 8.86 -10.92
N PRO A 74 -17.21 9.55 -9.77
CA PRO A 74 -16.69 10.89 -9.56
C PRO A 74 -15.17 10.91 -9.64
N GLU A 75 -14.58 11.90 -10.31
CA GLU A 75 -13.12 11.97 -10.53
C GLU A 75 -12.34 12.04 -9.20
N ASP A 76 -12.89 12.76 -8.21
CA ASP A 76 -12.33 12.93 -6.87
C ASP A 76 -12.43 11.66 -5.99
N GLU A 77 -13.23 10.68 -6.42
CA GLU A 77 -13.35 9.37 -5.79
C GLU A 77 -12.67 8.24 -6.57
N ALA A 78 -12.08 8.52 -7.75
CA ALA A 78 -11.49 7.51 -8.63
C ALA A 78 -10.52 6.57 -7.89
N TRP A 79 -9.71 7.10 -6.97
CA TRP A 79 -8.77 6.32 -6.15
C TRP A 79 -9.47 5.28 -5.25
N ARG A 80 -10.67 5.56 -4.73
CA ARG A 80 -11.42 4.63 -3.88
C ARG A 80 -11.91 3.46 -4.70
N PHE A 81 -12.47 3.75 -5.88
CA PHE A 81 -12.90 2.72 -6.81
C PHE A 81 -11.71 1.91 -7.34
N ALA A 82 -10.56 2.56 -7.59
CA ALA A 82 -9.36 1.84 -8.01
C ALA A 82 -8.93 0.78 -6.99
N ASP A 83 -9.02 1.07 -5.69
CA ASP A 83 -8.74 0.09 -4.65
C ASP A 83 -9.72 -1.09 -4.68
N LEU A 84 -11.01 -0.85 -4.96
CA LEU A 84 -12.00 -1.92 -5.15
C LEU A 84 -11.64 -2.79 -6.36
N TYR A 85 -11.39 -2.20 -7.52
CA TYR A 85 -11.01 -2.96 -8.72
C TYR A 85 -9.69 -3.72 -8.54
N ARG A 86 -8.71 -3.13 -7.84
CA ARG A 86 -7.45 -3.80 -7.48
C ARG A 86 -7.70 -5.04 -6.61
N GLN A 87 -8.59 -4.94 -5.62
CA GLN A 87 -8.95 -6.07 -4.75
C GLN A 87 -9.78 -7.14 -5.49
N ALA A 88 -10.60 -6.77 -6.48
CA ALA A 88 -11.26 -7.71 -7.39
C ALA A 88 -10.28 -8.41 -8.34
N GLY A 89 -9.07 -7.87 -8.51
CA GLY A 89 -8.06 -8.37 -9.43
C GLY A 89 -8.19 -7.82 -10.86
N ASP A 90 -9.08 -6.85 -11.08
CA ASP A 90 -9.14 -6.08 -12.32
C ASP A 90 -8.12 -4.94 -12.28
N LEU A 91 -6.88 -5.31 -12.57
CA LEU A 91 -5.74 -4.40 -12.46
C LEU A 91 -5.73 -3.33 -13.56
N GLU A 92 -6.29 -3.61 -14.73
CA GLU A 92 -6.38 -2.65 -15.84
C GLU A 92 -7.31 -1.49 -15.48
N THR A 93 -8.51 -1.80 -14.98
CA THR A 93 -9.44 -0.77 -14.52
C THR A 93 -8.87 0.00 -13.33
N ALA A 94 -8.26 -0.69 -12.37
CA ALA A 94 -7.62 -0.05 -11.22
C ALA A 94 -6.52 0.93 -11.64
N ARG A 95 -5.69 0.55 -12.63
CA ARG A 95 -4.64 1.41 -13.18
C ARG A 95 -5.23 2.66 -13.82
N GLY A 96 -6.24 2.53 -14.69
CA GLY A 96 -6.88 3.67 -15.35
C GLY A 96 -7.48 4.68 -14.35
N LEU A 97 -8.15 4.18 -13.31
CA LEU A 97 -8.72 5.02 -12.25
C LEU A 97 -7.63 5.73 -11.42
N LEU A 98 -6.49 5.07 -11.13
CA LEU A 98 -5.38 5.70 -10.43
C LEU A 98 -4.64 6.73 -11.30
N GLU A 99 -4.50 6.48 -12.60
CA GLU A 99 -3.96 7.47 -13.55
C GLU A 99 -4.82 8.74 -13.57
N GLN A 100 -6.15 8.61 -13.49
CA GLN A 100 -7.05 9.76 -13.32
C GLN A 100 -6.89 10.42 -11.95
N ALA A 101 -6.89 9.64 -10.86
CA ALA A 101 -6.78 10.16 -9.50
C ALA A 101 -5.50 10.99 -9.29
N VAL A 102 -4.36 10.55 -9.83
CA VAL A 102 -3.09 11.29 -9.79
C VAL A 102 -3.19 12.65 -10.48
N GLN A 103 -3.95 12.76 -11.58
CA GLN A 103 -4.10 14.01 -12.33
C GLN A 103 -4.96 15.05 -11.60
N VAL A 104 -5.99 14.59 -10.88
CA VAL A 104 -6.97 15.45 -10.21
C VAL A 104 -6.75 15.55 -8.69
N ALA A 105 -5.62 15.05 -8.20
CA ALA A 105 -5.31 14.98 -6.77
C ALA A 105 -5.48 16.36 -6.10
N PRO A 106 -6.33 16.48 -5.06
CA PRO A 106 -6.65 17.78 -4.46
C PRO A 106 -5.54 18.32 -3.53
N SER A 107 -4.55 17.49 -3.20
CA SER A 107 -3.44 17.84 -2.34
C SER A 107 -2.19 17.04 -2.71
N GLU A 108 -1.05 17.49 -2.18
CA GLU A 108 0.22 16.80 -2.33
C GLU A 108 0.22 15.42 -1.65
N ASP A 109 -0.33 15.32 -0.44
CA ASP A 109 -0.57 14.03 0.24
C ASP A 109 -1.33 13.05 -0.66
N ARG A 110 -2.42 13.51 -1.29
CA ARG A 110 -3.20 12.66 -2.22
C ARG A 110 -2.38 12.28 -3.45
N ARG A 111 -1.69 13.24 -4.08
CA ARG A 111 -0.81 12.98 -5.23
C ARG A 111 0.21 11.89 -4.91
N VAL A 112 0.86 11.97 -3.75
CA VAL A 112 1.86 10.99 -3.30
C VAL A 112 1.21 9.62 -3.08
N ASN A 113 0.14 9.54 -2.28
CA ASN A 113 -0.54 8.26 -2.01
C ASN A 113 -1.08 7.60 -3.28
N ASP A 114 -1.76 8.36 -4.16
CA ASP A 114 -2.33 7.85 -5.40
C ASP A 114 -1.24 7.40 -6.38
N THR A 115 -0.11 8.12 -6.45
CA THR A 115 1.04 7.71 -7.27
C THR A 115 1.69 6.43 -6.73
N MET A 116 1.79 6.26 -5.41
CA MET A 116 2.32 5.04 -4.81
C MET A 116 1.37 3.84 -5.02
N GLN A 117 0.05 4.05 -4.97
CA GLN A 117 -0.92 3.01 -5.31
C GLN A 117 -0.88 2.66 -6.80
N LEU A 118 -0.69 3.63 -7.69
CA LEU A 118 -0.48 3.38 -9.12
C LEU A 118 0.76 2.50 -9.35
N ALA A 119 1.88 2.84 -8.71
CA ALA A 119 3.10 2.05 -8.76
C ALA A 119 2.88 0.62 -8.24
N ARG A 120 2.09 0.45 -7.17
CA ARG A 120 1.71 -0.87 -6.65
C ARG A 120 0.93 -1.68 -7.69
N VAL A 121 -0.08 -1.10 -8.34
CA VAL A 121 -0.87 -1.78 -9.36
C VAL A 121 0.01 -2.19 -10.55
N MET A 122 0.89 -1.31 -11.01
CA MET A 122 1.89 -1.64 -12.05
C MET A 122 2.77 -2.82 -11.63
N ALA A 123 3.23 -2.86 -10.37
CA ALA A 123 4.01 -3.97 -9.87
C ALA A 123 3.21 -5.28 -9.84
N MET A 124 1.92 -5.23 -9.48
CA MET A 124 1.01 -6.38 -9.52
C MET A 124 0.78 -6.90 -10.95
N GLN A 125 0.80 -6.01 -11.95
CA GLN A 125 0.74 -6.37 -13.38
C GLN A 125 2.06 -6.98 -13.90
N GLY A 126 3.15 -6.90 -13.12
CA GLY A 126 4.49 -7.33 -13.54
C GLY A 126 5.31 -6.24 -14.23
N ASP A 127 4.80 -5.02 -14.34
CA ASP A 127 5.47 -3.86 -14.93
C ASP A 127 6.47 -3.22 -13.96
N ILE A 128 7.40 -4.02 -13.41
CA ILE A 128 8.25 -3.63 -12.27
C ILE A 128 9.07 -2.36 -12.55
N LYS A 129 9.62 -2.20 -13.76
CA LYS A 129 10.40 -1.02 -14.11
C LYS A 129 9.54 0.26 -14.09
N PHE A 130 8.37 0.21 -14.70
CA PHE A 130 7.43 1.34 -14.71
C PHE A 130 6.86 1.62 -13.33
N ALA A 131 6.62 0.59 -12.50
CA ALA A 131 6.23 0.75 -11.12
C ALA A 131 7.27 1.56 -10.33
N VAL A 132 8.55 1.20 -10.44
CA VAL A 132 9.64 1.91 -9.74
C VAL A 132 9.82 3.34 -10.26
N GLU A 133 9.78 3.54 -11.57
CA GLU A 133 9.81 4.88 -12.17
C GLU A 133 8.64 5.75 -11.69
N THR A 134 7.45 5.17 -11.57
CA THR A 134 6.25 5.87 -11.09
C THR A 134 6.38 6.22 -9.61
N ALA A 135 6.83 5.29 -8.76
CA ALA A 135 7.06 5.58 -7.34
C ALA A 135 8.08 6.72 -7.14
N ARG A 136 9.16 6.74 -7.93
CA ARG A 136 10.20 7.79 -7.88
C ARG A 136 9.67 9.19 -8.22
N LYS A 137 8.55 9.32 -8.93
CA LYS A 137 7.90 10.62 -9.19
C LYS A 137 7.43 11.31 -7.92
N THR A 138 7.28 10.58 -6.81
CA THR A 138 6.90 11.16 -5.50
C THR A 138 8.08 11.75 -4.74
N PHE A 139 9.32 11.50 -5.16
CA PHE A 139 10.50 11.86 -4.36
C PHE A 139 10.80 13.36 -4.37
N ASP A 140 10.16 14.13 -5.26
CA ASP A 140 10.21 15.58 -5.30
C ASP A 140 9.30 16.26 -4.25
N THR A 141 8.47 15.47 -3.55
CA THR A 141 7.53 15.98 -2.55
C THR A 141 8.22 16.62 -1.34
N PRO A 142 7.61 17.62 -0.66
CA PRO A 142 8.17 18.20 0.56
C PRO A 142 8.37 17.18 1.68
N PRO A 143 9.33 17.41 2.62
CA PRO A 143 9.57 16.57 3.80
C PRO A 143 8.33 16.08 4.55
N ALA A 144 7.34 16.95 4.76
CA ALA A 144 6.10 16.63 5.47
C ALA A 144 5.25 15.55 4.78
N GLU A 145 5.42 15.39 3.47
CA GLU A 145 4.61 14.50 2.61
C GLU A 145 5.37 13.21 2.24
N LYS A 146 6.61 13.04 2.72
CA LYS A 146 7.46 11.86 2.42
C LYS A 146 7.12 10.64 3.25
N ALA A 147 6.36 10.79 4.34
CA ALA A 147 6.05 9.73 5.28
C ALA A 147 5.55 8.41 4.64
N PRO A 148 4.62 8.41 3.65
CA PRO A 148 4.11 7.18 3.05
C PRO A 148 5.11 6.45 2.13
N ILE A 149 6.15 7.11 1.62
CA ILE A 149 6.99 6.59 0.54
C ILE A 149 7.63 5.25 0.89
N LEU A 150 8.35 5.16 2.01
CA LEU A 150 8.98 3.91 2.43
C LEU A 150 7.96 2.84 2.80
N MET A 151 6.84 3.23 3.41
CA MET A 151 5.82 2.29 3.84
C MET A 151 5.19 1.59 2.64
N SER A 152 4.81 2.35 1.61
CA SER A 152 4.25 1.77 0.39
C SER A 152 5.31 1.00 -0.43
N ALA A 153 6.56 1.49 -0.50
CA ALA A 153 7.63 0.73 -1.16
C ALA A 153 7.87 -0.63 -0.49
N LEU A 154 8.01 -0.64 0.84
CA LEU A 154 8.36 -1.82 1.63
C LEU A 154 7.22 -2.84 1.75
N TYR A 155 6.00 -2.38 2.02
CA TYR A 155 4.90 -3.27 2.37
C TYR A 155 3.91 -3.51 1.23
N GLU A 156 3.99 -2.77 0.13
CA GLU A 156 3.02 -2.86 -0.96
C GLU A 156 3.67 -3.13 -2.32
N ILE A 157 4.54 -2.23 -2.80
CA ILE A 157 5.12 -2.30 -4.15
C ILE A 157 6.11 -3.47 -4.26
N VAL A 158 7.08 -3.57 -3.35
CA VAL A 158 8.06 -4.65 -3.38
C VAL A 158 7.39 -6.01 -3.24
N PRO A 159 6.50 -6.27 -2.25
CA PRO A 159 5.77 -7.53 -2.15
C PRO A 159 5.01 -7.90 -3.43
N ALA A 160 4.33 -6.94 -4.08
CA ALA A 160 3.63 -7.17 -5.34
C ALA A 160 4.56 -7.69 -6.45
N GLY A 161 5.82 -7.24 -6.48
CA GLY A 161 6.82 -7.65 -7.46
C GLY A 161 7.63 -8.91 -7.12
N LEU A 162 7.47 -9.50 -5.92
CA LEU A 162 8.32 -10.63 -5.49
C LEU A 162 8.12 -11.91 -6.31
N ASN A 163 6.97 -12.06 -6.96
CA ASN A 163 6.64 -13.17 -7.85
C ASN A 163 7.32 -13.07 -9.22
N SER A 164 7.99 -11.95 -9.54
CA SER A 164 8.79 -11.86 -10.75
C SER A 164 9.84 -12.97 -10.79
N LYS A 165 10.07 -13.51 -11.99
CA LYS A 165 11.12 -14.50 -12.29
C LYS A 165 12.40 -13.84 -12.81
N SER A 166 12.39 -12.53 -12.99
CA SER A 166 13.51 -11.75 -13.49
C SER A 166 14.43 -11.33 -12.34
N LYS A 167 15.70 -11.68 -12.45
CA LYS A 167 16.73 -11.19 -11.50
C LYS A 167 16.88 -9.68 -11.56
N ASP A 168 16.73 -9.09 -12.74
CA ASP A 168 16.81 -7.65 -12.94
C ASP A 168 15.68 -6.92 -12.21
N ASP A 169 14.49 -7.50 -12.17
CA ASP A 169 13.35 -6.92 -11.44
C ASP A 169 13.63 -6.87 -9.95
N TRP A 170 14.22 -7.93 -9.38
CA TRP A 170 14.61 -7.92 -7.96
C TRP A 170 15.68 -6.87 -7.65
N ILE A 171 16.62 -6.62 -8.57
CA ILE A 171 17.61 -5.55 -8.45
C ILE A 171 16.91 -4.18 -8.44
N VAL A 172 15.98 -3.94 -9.37
CA VAL A 172 15.26 -2.67 -9.47
C VAL A 172 14.39 -2.44 -8.23
N LEU A 173 13.73 -3.48 -7.70
CA LEU A 173 12.98 -3.41 -6.44
C LEU A 173 13.87 -3.12 -5.23
N ALA A 174 15.08 -3.68 -5.19
CA ALA A 174 16.04 -3.39 -4.13
C ALA A 174 16.47 -1.91 -4.19
N GLN A 175 16.79 -1.40 -5.38
CA GLN A 175 17.14 0.00 -5.58
C GLN A 175 16.02 0.96 -5.18
N LEU A 176 14.75 0.61 -5.47
CA LEU A 176 13.61 1.39 -5.00
C LEU A 176 13.59 1.51 -3.47
N LEU A 177 13.85 0.43 -2.74
CA LEU A 177 13.90 0.48 -1.27
C LEU A 177 15.06 1.33 -0.75
N GLU A 178 16.23 1.24 -1.38
CA GLU A 178 17.38 2.06 -1.00
C GLU A 178 17.08 3.55 -1.17
N ASP A 179 16.46 3.93 -2.29
CA ASP A 179 16.06 5.31 -2.51
C ASP A 179 14.94 5.74 -1.53
N ALA A 180 13.97 4.86 -1.27
CA ALA A 180 12.85 5.13 -0.37
C ALA A 180 13.31 5.26 1.10
N ILE A 181 14.36 4.54 1.52
CA ILE A 181 15.02 4.75 2.81
C ILE A 181 15.56 6.18 2.88
N GLY A 182 16.25 6.63 1.82
CA GLY A 182 16.72 8.01 1.71
C GLY A 182 15.59 9.02 1.86
N GLN A 183 14.43 8.79 1.22
CA GLN A 183 13.26 9.66 1.38
C GLN A 183 12.68 9.63 2.80
N HIS A 184 12.66 8.47 3.45
CA HIS A 184 12.11 8.30 4.80
C HIS A 184 12.91 9.07 5.86
N LEU A 185 14.23 9.16 5.68
CA LEU A 185 15.12 9.91 6.57
C LEU A 185 15.00 11.43 6.41
N LEU A 186 14.31 11.90 5.36
CA LEU A 186 14.01 13.31 5.14
C LEU A 186 12.65 13.72 5.70
N VAL A 187 11.88 12.80 6.28
CA VAL A 187 10.53 13.09 6.76
C VAL A 187 10.58 14.06 7.95
N GLU A 188 9.77 15.11 7.89
CA GLU A 188 9.58 16.06 8.98
C GLU A 188 8.18 15.85 9.60
N VAL A 189 8.12 15.64 10.91
CA VAL A 189 6.87 15.47 11.68
C VAL A 189 6.86 16.39 12.90
N ASP A 190 5.68 16.74 13.39
CA ASP A 190 5.54 17.43 14.67
C ASP A 190 5.73 16.44 15.84
N PRO A 191 6.83 16.54 16.62
CA PRO A 191 7.13 15.60 17.72
C PRO A 191 6.17 15.72 18.91
N GLN A 192 5.32 16.76 18.97
CA GLN A 192 4.35 16.92 20.05
C GLN A 192 3.05 16.16 19.79
N THR A 193 2.76 15.84 18.52
CA THR A 193 1.59 15.05 18.14
C THR A 193 1.80 13.56 18.39
N GLU A 194 0.72 12.82 18.63
CA GLU A 194 0.78 11.36 18.78
C GLU A 194 1.31 10.68 17.50
N ALA A 195 0.92 11.19 16.33
CA ALA A 195 1.41 10.69 15.05
C ALA A 195 2.93 10.90 14.89
N GLY A 196 3.46 12.08 15.22
CA GLY A 196 4.89 12.36 15.13
C GLY A 196 5.72 11.55 16.12
N LYS A 197 5.24 11.36 17.36
CA LYS A 197 5.89 10.47 18.34
C LYS A 197 5.95 9.03 17.83
N ALA A 198 4.84 8.53 17.28
CA ALA A 198 4.77 7.18 16.71
C ALA A 198 5.73 7.02 15.53
N PHE A 199 5.84 8.03 14.66
CA PHE A 199 6.79 8.03 13.56
C PHE A 199 8.24 7.96 14.08
N MET A 200 8.64 8.86 14.98
CA MET A 200 10.01 8.87 15.52
C MET A 200 10.37 7.58 16.24
N ALA A 201 9.42 6.96 16.95
CA ALA A 201 9.63 5.69 17.63
C ALA A 201 9.78 4.49 16.66
N SER A 202 9.27 4.60 15.42
CA SER A 202 9.24 3.50 14.45
C SER A 202 10.21 3.66 13.28
N VAL A 203 10.75 4.86 13.05
CA VAL A 203 11.62 5.17 11.90
C VAL A 203 12.79 4.19 11.77
N GLY A 204 13.50 3.92 12.87
CA GLY A 204 14.64 2.99 12.86
C GLY A 204 14.23 1.56 12.49
N VAL A 205 13.08 1.11 12.99
CA VAL A 205 12.54 -0.24 12.71
C VAL A 205 12.14 -0.37 11.24
N HIS A 206 11.54 0.66 10.65
CA HIS A 206 11.18 0.65 9.23
C HIS A 206 12.42 0.62 8.33
N VAL A 207 13.43 1.44 8.66
CA VAL A 207 14.70 1.49 7.92
C VAL A 207 15.45 0.16 8.02
N GLU A 208 15.50 -0.46 9.20
CA GLU A 208 16.10 -1.77 9.39
C GLU A 208 15.42 -2.85 8.53
N LYS A 209 14.08 -2.93 8.58
CA LYS A 209 13.30 -3.88 7.78
C LYS A 209 13.49 -3.66 6.28
N ALA A 210 13.59 -2.40 5.85
CA ALA A 210 13.84 -2.07 4.45
C ALA A 210 15.23 -2.54 4.00
N TRP A 211 16.27 -2.28 4.78
CA TRP A 211 17.62 -2.78 4.49
C TRP A 211 17.69 -4.31 4.44
N ASP A 212 17.04 -4.98 5.39
CA ASP A 212 16.95 -6.44 5.38
C ASP A 212 16.30 -6.96 4.08
N GLN A 213 15.26 -6.28 3.59
CA GLN A 213 14.61 -6.64 2.34
C GLN A 213 15.49 -6.34 1.11
N VAL A 214 16.23 -5.22 1.11
CA VAL A 214 17.26 -4.92 0.09
C VAL A 214 18.27 -6.07 -0.01
N PHE A 215 18.79 -6.52 1.14
CA PHE A 215 19.78 -7.60 1.18
C PHE A 215 19.21 -8.91 0.62
N ARG A 216 17.97 -9.26 1.01
CA ARG A 216 17.28 -10.44 0.46
C ARG A 216 17.12 -10.36 -1.05
N LEU A 217 16.75 -9.20 -1.59
CA LEU A 217 16.55 -9.02 -3.02
C LEU A 217 17.87 -9.12 -3.81
N TYR A 218 18.94 -8.46 -3.38
CA TYR A 218 20.25 -8.60 -4.03
C TYR A 218 20.82 -10.02 -3.94
N SER A 219 20.65 -10.69 -2.79
CA SER A 219 21.02 -12.09 -2.65
C SER A 219 20.20 -12.99 -3.57
N LYS A 220 18.87 -12.80 -3.65
CA LYS A 220 17.98 -13.54 -4.56
C LYS A 220 18.39 -13.34 -6.03
N ALA A 221 18.82 -12.14 -6.40
CA ALA A 221 19.34 -11.83 -7.73
C ALA A 221 20.73 -12.44 -8.01
N GLY A 222 21.43 -12.94 -6.99
CA GLY A 222 22.81 -13.43 -7.10
C GLY A 222 23.82 -12.32 -7.36
N ARG A 223 23.54 -11.11 -6.85
CA ARG A 223 24.39 -9.92 -7.00
C ARG A 223 25.14 -9.62 -5.71
N ASP A 224 26.12 -10.47 -5.41
CA ASP A 224 26.97 -10.35 -4.21
C ASP A 224 27.75 -9.03 -4.15
N ASP A 225 28.05 -8.44 -5.31
CA ASP A 225 28.66 -7.13 -5.43
C ASP A 225 27.73 -6.02 -4.92
N LEU A 226 26.46 -6.03 -5.35
CA LEU A 226 25.45 -5.09 -4.90
C LEU A 226 25.08 -5.31 -3.42
N LEU A 227 25.00 -6.57 -2.99
CA LEU A 227 24.76 -6.90 -1.59
C LEU A 227 25.85 -6.33 -0.67
N ARG A 228 27.14 -6.51 -1.02
CA ARG A 228 28.25 -5.95 -0.25
C ARG A 228 28.22 -4.41 -0.23
N ALA A 229 27.92 -3.80 -1.37
CA ALA A 229 27.77 -2.34 -1.45
C ALA A 229 26.59 -1.83 -0.60
N ALA A 230 25.49 -2.57 -0.53
CA ALA A 230 24.34 -2.24 0.32
C ALA A 230 24.68 -2.36 1.81
N ILE A 231 25.42 -3.40 2.22
CA ILE A 231 25.90 -3.55 3.60
C ILE A 231 26.79 -2.37 4.01
N SER A 232 27.75 -1.97 3.15
CA SER A 232 28.61 -0.80 3.41
C SER A 232 27.77 0.47 3.60
N ARG A 233 26.80 0.72 2.72
CA ARG A 233 25.92 1.89 2.81
C ARG A 233 25.09 1.91 4.09
N ARG A 234 24.54 0.78 4.52
CA ARG A 234 23.85 0.67 5.83
C ARG A 234 24.80 1.01 6.97
N SER A 235 26.01 0.45 7.00
CA SER A 235 26.99 0.75 8.05
C SER A 235 27.37 2.23 8.08
N GLU A 236 27.61 2.86 6.92
CA GLU A 236 27.88 4.30 6.84
C GLU A 236 26.69 5.16 7.30
N GLN A 237 25.46 4.71 7.05
CA GLN A 237 24.25 5.36 7.54
C GLN A 237 24.15 5.28 9.06
N ASP A 238 24.37 4.08 9.63
CA ASP A 238 24.32 3.84 11.07
C ASP A 238 25.39 4.66 11.82
N GLU A 239 26.59 4.81 11.26
CA GLU A 239 27.65 5.66 11.80
C GLU A 239 27.29 7.16 11.81
N LYS A 240 26.53 7.62 10.81
CA LYS A 240 26.06 9.02 10.75
C LYS A 240 24.95 9.28 11.75
N VAL A 241 24.03 8.32 11.92
CA VAL A 241 22.90 8.44 12.84
C VAL A 241 23.33 8.25 14.30
N GLY A 242 24.30 7.37 14.58
CA GLY A 242 24.85 7.15 15.92
C GLY A 242 25.83 8.22 16.43
N LYS A 243 26.07 9.28 15.65
CA LYS A 243 26.90 10.46 16.02
C LYS A 243 26.07 11.70 16.37
N VAL A 244 24.76 11.55 16.57
CA VAL A 244 23.84 12.61 17.03
C VAL A 244 23.45 12.38 18.48
#